data_AF-A0A971Q633-F1
#
_entry.id   AF-A0A971Q633-F1
#
_cell.length_a   1.000
_cell.length_b   1.000
_cell.length_c   1.000
_cell.angle_alpha   90.00
_cell.angle_beta   90.00
_cell.angle_gamma   90.00
#
_symmetry.space_group_name_H-M   'P 1'
#
loop_
_entity.id
_entity.type
_entity.pdbx_description
1 polymer ?
#
loop_
_entity_poly.entity_id
_entity_poly.type
_entity_poly.pdbx_seq_one_letter_code
_entity_poly.pdbx_strand_id
1 'polypeptide(L)'
;FPWKLSKSAFTTRLEMAGHLLRFPEDLLSCSHSDFVGVRHLACMADEDLAVMWLTHDAPLVQIGGLRTLAWAGHDYQPAEPLLISYAMNNTWPTNFQLWQGGQFAFRYSLTSTRRFDPAACYRFKHAVLSPEFAEVDLQPANVVLSGVQLRDDGAADVRLLEIGGQTGVGRLAWPFVREARLTDLAGRILNVLPVEADAVEFPFAPYQLINVQIRTQEWWATSTERSVHGQV
;
A
#
# COMPACT_ATOMS: atom_id res chain seq x y z
N PHE A 1 -15.05 12.32 -7.36
CA PHE A 1 -15.62 11.00 -7.05
C PHE A 1 -16.56 11.12 -5.84
N PRO A 2 -17.86 11.37 -6.07
CA PRO A 2 -18.87 11.38 -5.02
C PRO A 2 -19.30 9.95 -4.68
N TRP A 3 -19.28 9.58 -3.41
CA TRP A 3 -19.70 8.26 -2.95
C TRP A 3 -21.08 8.32 -2.31
N LYS A 4 -21.87 7.27 -2.54
CA LYS A 4 -23.17 7.10 -1.87
C LYS A 4 -22.96 6.50 -0.47
N LEU A 5 -22.30 7.25 0.38
CA LEU A 5 -22.11 6.93 1.80
C LEU A 5 -22.95 7.88 2.65
N SER A 6 -23.20 7.50 3.90
CA SER A 6 -23.82 8.39 4.89
C SER A 6 -23.01 9.68 5.06
N LYS A 7 -23.65 10.86 4.91
CA LYS A 7 -22.99 12.15 5.18
C LYS A 7 -22.70 12.37 6.67
N SER A 8 -23.51 11.78 7.56
CA SER A 8 -23.40 11.98 9.00
C SER A 8 -22.46 10.98 9.68
N ALA A 9 -22.11 9.89 9.00
CA ALA A 9 -21.32 8.80 9.56
C ALA A 9 -20.50 8.11 8.48
N PHE A 10 -19.42 8.74 8.04
CA PHE A 10 -18.42 8.10 7.19
C PHE A 10 -17.01 8.35 7.74
N THR A 11 -16.09 7.47 7.37
CA THR A 11 -14.68 7.54 7.72
C THR A 11 -13.85 7.59 6.45
N THR A 12 -12.68 8.22 6.52
CA THR A 12 -11.70 8.22 5.43
C THR A 12 -10.38 7.64 5.91
N ARG A 13 -9.76 6.82 5.05
CA ARG A 13 -8.46 6.21 5.26
C ARG A 13 -7.58 6.50 4.04
N LEU A 14 -6.41 7.08 4.25
CA LEU A 14 -5.51 7.49 3.18
C LEU A 14 -4.19 6.75 3.32
N GLU A 15 -3.70 6.15 2.25
CA GLU A 15 -2.41 5.48 2.27
C GLU A 15 -1.28 6.49 2.34
N MET A 16 -0.53 6.48 3.46
CA MET A 16 0.68 7.23 3.67
C MET A 16 1.75 6.36 4.32
N ALA A 17 2.98 6.42 3.81
CA ALA A 17 4.13 5.68 4.34
C ALA A 17 3.93 4.16 4.50
N GLY A 18 2.95 3.55 3.83
CA GLY A 18 2.67 2.12 3.91
C GLY A 18 1.49 1.79 4.80
N HIS A 19 0.94 2.74 5.55
CA HIS A 19 -0.21 2.55 6.44
C HIS A 19 -1.42 3.36 5.97
N LEU A 20 -2.60 3.00 6.49
CA LEU A 20 -3.84 3.72 6.26
C LEU A 20 -4.04 4.74 7.40
N LEU A 21 -3.68 5.99 7.14
CA LEU A 21 -3.94 7.12 8.03
C LEU A 21 -5.44 7.40 8.12
N ARG A 22 -5.96 7.63 9.32
CA ARG A 22 -7.33 8.07 9.56
C ARG A 22 -7.42 9.58 9.31
N PHE A 23 -8.11 9.95 8.24
CA PHE A 23 -8.26 11.34 7.86
C PHE A 23 -9.67 11.84 8.23
N PRO A 24 -9.78 12.94 9.00
CA PRO A 24 -8.71 13.84 9.48
C PRO A 24 -8.19 13.51 10.89
N GLU A 25 -8.63 12.41 11.50
CA GLU A 25 -8.47 12.15 12.94
C GLU A 25 -7.01 12.03 13.41
N ASP A 26 -6.11 11.61 12.52
CA ASP A 26 -4.67 11.51 12.81
C ASP A 26 -3.88 12.79 12.45
N LEU A 27 -4.54 13.83 11.93
CA LEU A 27 -3.87 15.11 11.67
C LEU A 27 -3.65 15.88 12.98
N LEU A 28 -2.55 16.62 13.05
CA LEU A 28 -2.37 17.62 14.10
C LEU A 28 -3.38 18.75 13.89
N SER A 29 -3.90 19.30 14.98
CA SER A 29 -4.77 20.49 14.93
C SER A 29 -4.07 21.62 14.17
N CYS A 30 -4.83 22.38 13.39
CA CYS A 30 -4.36 23.41 12.45
C CYS A 30 -3.50 22.92 11.28
N SER A 31 -3.36 21.60 11.07
CA SER A 31 -2.65 21.09 9.88
C SER A 31 -3.39 21.46 8.59
N HIS A 32 -2.60 21.58 7.52
CA HIS A 32 -3.11 21.69 6.17
C HIS A 32 -3.97 20.45 5.84
N SER A 33 -5.19 20.69 5.36
CA SER A 33 -6.20 19.64 5.13
C SER A 33 -6.92 19.76 3.79
N ASP A 34 -6.63 20.78 3.00
CA ASP A 34 -7.25 21.05 1.70
C ASP A 34 -6.62 20.24 0.56
N PHE A 35 -5.30 19.97 0.60
CA PHE A 35 -4.68 18.97 -0.28
C PHE A 35 -3.92 17.93 0.52
N VAL A 36 -4.11 16.67 0.16
CA VAL A 36 -3.43 15.53 0.77
C VAL A 36 -2.78 14.72 -0.32
N GLY A 37 -1.49 14.44 -0.15
CA GLY A 37 -0.79 13.47 -0.98
C GLY A 37 -1.10 12.06 -0.47
N VAL A 38 -1.69 11.23 -1.32
CA VAL A 38 -1.80 9.79 -1.07
C VAL A 38 -0.76 9.06 -1.90
N ARG A 39 -0.29 7.91 -1.43
CA ARG A 39 0.59 7.09 -2.26
C ARG A 39 -0.17 6.51 -3.45
N HIS A 40 -1.13 5.63 -3.19
CA HIS A 40 -2.01 5.07 -4.22
C HIS A 40 -3.46 4.99 -3.76
N LEU A 41 -3.69 4.58 -2.50
CA LEU A 41 -5.01 4.17 -2.05
C LEU A 41 -5.69 5.21 -1.14
N ALA A 42 -6.99 5.41 -1.36
CA ALA A 42 -7.90 6.03 -0.42
C ALA A 42 -9.12 5.12 -0.22
N CYS A 43 -9.56 4.92 1.01
CA CYS A 43 -10.77 4.18 1.33
C CYS A 43 -11.74 5.11 2.08
N MET A 44 -12.98 5.15 1.65
CA MET A 44 -14.06 5.86 2.34
C MET A 44 -15.16 4.88 2.67
N ALA A 45 -15.63 4.88 3.91
CA ALA A 45 -16.58 3.86 4.36
C ALA A 45 -17.60 4.40 5.37
N ASP A 46 -18.81 3.86 5.31
CA ASP A 46 -19.82 3.91 6.37
C ASP A 46 -20.08 2.49 6.93
N GLU A 47 -21.22 2.29 7.60
CA GLU A 47 -21.58 0.98 8.20
C GLU A 47 -21.85 -0.12 7.15
N ASP A 48 -22.28 0.25 5.94
CA ASP A 48 -22.82 -0.68 4.94
C ASP A 48 -21.94 -0.81 3.68
N LEU A 49 -21.06 0.16 3.44
CA LEU A 49 -20.23 0.23 2.24
C LEU A 49 -18.86 0.80 2.57
N ALA A 50 -17.83 0.15 2.04
CA ALA A 50 -16.48 0.70 1.92
C ALA A 50 -16.08 0.76 0.46
N VAL A 51 -15.77 1.96 -0.04
CA VAL A 51 -15.27 2.20 -1.39
C VAL A 51 -13.76 2.40 -1.32
N MET A 52 -13.04 1.61 -2.11
CA MET A 52 -11.59 1.71 -2.27
C MET A 52 -11.31 2.35 -3.62
N TRP A 53 -10.62 3.49 -3.58
CA TRP A 53 -10.21 4.26 -4.73
C TRP A 53 -8.70 4.26 -4.82
N LEU A 54 -8.16 3.89 -5.98
CA LEU A 54 -6.73 3.82 -6.22
C LEU A 54 -6.37 4.72 -7.40
N THR A 55 -5.30 5.51 -7.24
CA THR A 55 -4.68 6.31 -8.29
C THR A 55 -3.35 5.73 -8.70
N HIS A 56 -3.13 5.65 -10.02
CA HIS A 56 -1.83 5.29 -10.59
C HIS A 56 -0.96 6.52 -10.83
N ASP A 57 -1.60 7.65 -11.16
CA ASP A 57 -0.93 8.78 -11.80
C ASP A 57 -1.16 10.13 -11.09
N ALA A 58 -2.19 10.25 -10.25
CA ALA A 58 -2.62 11.51 -9.63
C ALA A 58 -2.73 11.40 -8.10
N PRO A 59 -1.62 11.56 -7.36
CA PRO A 59 -1.56 11.33 -5.91
C PRO A 59 -2.16 12.47 -5.08
N LEU A 60 -2.44 13.63 -5.67
CA LEU A 60 -2.98 14.78 -4.95
C LEU A 60 -4.51 14.71 -4.88
N VAL A 61 -5.07 14.68 -3.66
CA VAL A 61 -6.51 14.58 -3.44
C VAL A 61 -7.02 15.60 -2.43
N GLN A 62 -8.33 15.83 -2.45
CA GLN A 62 -9.08 16.58 -1.45
C GLN A 62 -10.31 15.78 -1.03
N ILE A 63 -10.53 15.66 0.27
CA ILE A 63 -11.59 14.82 0.86
C ILE A 63 -12.60 15.72 1.55
N GLY A 64 -13.91 15.58 1.35
CA GLY A 64 -14.90 16.23 2.21
C GLY A 64 -15.57 17.48 1.68
N GLY A 65 -15.53 17.73 0.36
CA GLY A 65 -16.12 18.90 -0.29
C GLY A 65 -15.11 19.72 -1.10
N LEU A 66 -15.61 20.55 -2.02
CA LEU A 66 -14.81 21.52 -2.78
C LEU A 66 -14.42 22.70 -1.88
N ARG A 67 -13.14 22.79 -1.52
CA ARG A 67 -12.62 23.81 -0.59
C ARG A 67 -11.18 24.23 -0.88
N THR A 68 -10.74 24.07 -2.13
CA THR A 68 -9.37 24.40 -2.57
C THR A 68 -8.90 25.73 -1.98
N LEU A 69 -7.74 25.73 -1.29
CA LEU A 69 -7.13 26.90 -0.64
C LEU A 69 -7.93 27.53 0.52
N ALA A 70 -8.99 26.87 1.01
CA ALA A 70 -9.72 27.32 2.18
C ALA A 70 -9.06 26.82 3.46
N TRP A 71 -8.85 27.73 4.42
CA TRP A 71 -8.45 27.34 5.77
C TRP A 71 -9.64 26.72 6.51
N ALA A 72 -9.46 25.48 6.94
CA ALA A 72 -10.50 24.67 7.57
C ALA A 72 -10.59 24.83 9.09
N GLY A 73 -9.92 25.83 9.66
CA GLY A 73 -9.87 26.04 11.10
C GLY A 73 -8.92 25.07 11.82
N HIS A 74 -9.18 24.86 13.10
CA HIS A 74 -8.37 24.00 13.97
C HIS A 74 -8.59 22.51 13.70
N ASP A 75 -9.86 22.10 13.59
CA ASP A 75 -10.23 20.69 13.51
C ASP A 75 -11.12 20.46 12.29
N TYR A 76 -10.49 20.21 11.14
CA TYR A 76 -11.23 19.94 9.92
C TYR A 76 -12.11 18.69 10.08
N GLN A 77 -13.34 18.74 9.55
CA GLN A 77 -14.22 17.59 9.42
C GLN A 77 -14.80 17.52 8.00
N PRO A 78 -14.63 16.40 7.28
CA PRO A 78 -15.23 16.19 5.97
C PRO A 78 -16.76 16.33 6.00
N ALA A 79 -17.30 17.28 5.22
CA ALA A 79 -18.75 17.53 5.18
C ALA A 79 -19.50 16.55 4.26
N GLU A 80 -18.81 15.99 3.27
CA GLU A 80 -19.39 15.10 2.26
C GLU A 80 -18.48 13.91 1.96
N PRO A 81 -19.04 12.74 1.62
CA PRO A 81 -18.27 11.59 1.15
C PRO A 81 -17.80 11.81 -0.30
N LEU A 82 -17.01 12.86 -0.51
CA LEU A 82 -16.48 13.30 -1.79
C LEU A 82 -14.96 13.25 -1.76
N LEU A 83 -14.38 12.47 -2.69
CA LEU A 83 -12.97 12.51 -3.03
C LEU A 83 -12.78 13.27 -4.34
N ILE A 84 -11.98 14.33 -4.32
CA ILE A 84 -11.55 15.08 -5.50
C ILE A 84 -10.11 14.66 -5.78
N SER A 85 -9.84 14.15 -6.99
CA SER A 85 -8.48 13.92 -7.46
C SER A 85 -8.05 15.09 -8.32
N TYR A 86 -6.95 15.74 -7.94
CA TYR A 86 -6.32 16.77 -8.74
C TYR A 86 -5.40 16.08 -9.76
N ALA A 87 -6.00 15.62 -10.87
CA ALA A 87 -5.24 15.10 -12.01
C ALA A 87 -4.28 16.17 -12.56
N MET A 88 -4.74 17.42 -12.57
CA MET A 88 -3.93 18.60 -12.80
C MET A 88 -4.21 19.60 -11.69
N ASN A 89 -3.19 20.36 -11.31
CA ASN A 89 -3.34 21.47 -10.40
C ASN A 89 -2.49 22.66 -10.87
N ASN A 90 -3.14 23.81 -11.03
CA ASN A 90 -2.47 25.09 -11.23
C ASN A 90 -3.04 26.19 -10.34
N THR A 91 -3.51 25.83 -9.14
CA THR A 91 -4.10 26.79 -8.20
C THR A 91 -3.05 27.62 -7.45
N TRP A 92 -1.76 27.49 -7.77
CA TRP A 92 -0.69 28.25 -7.13
C TRP A 92 -0.29 29.47 -7.98
N PRO A 93 -0.40 30.70 -7.45
CA PRO A 93 -0.10 31.92 -8.20
C PRO A 93 1.41 32.20 -8.37
N THR A 94 2.30 31.26 -8.02
CA THR A 94 3.75 31.49 -8.01
C THR A 94 4.47 30.65 -9.08
N ASN A 95 5.15 31.35 -9.99
CA ASN A 95 6.30 30.90 -10.80
C ASN A 95 6.17 29.68 -11.74
N PHE A 96 4.99 29.08 -11.91
CA PHE A 96 4.77 27.99 -12.87
C PHE A 96 4.00 28.45 -14.12
N GLN A 97 4.13 27.69 -15.20
CA GLN A 97 3.37 27.96 -16.43
C GLN A 97 1.87 27.92 -16.15
N LEU A 98 1.13 28.91 -16.67
CA LEU A 98 -0.32 29.03 -16.46
C LEU A 98 -1.11 27.89 -17.11
N TRP A 99 -0.53 27.20 -18.10
CA TRP A 99 -1.16 26.12 -18.84
C TRP A 99 -0.29 24.87 -18.83
N GLN A 100 -0.95 23.72 -18.68
CA GLN A 100 -0.35 22.40 -18.87
C GLN A 100 -0.93 21.82 -20.15
N GLY A 101 -0.15 21.86 -21.23
CA GLY A 101 -0.55 21.36 -22.55
C GLY A 101 0.05 19.99 -22.85
N GLY A 102 -0.61 19.23 -23.73
CA GLY A 102 -0.16 17.90 -24.14
C GLY A 102 -1.27 16.85 -24.03
N GLN A 103 -0.91 15.60 -24.30
CA GLN A 103 -1.78 14.44 -24.07
C GLN A 103 -1.40 13.80 -22.75
N PHE A 104 -2.38 13.65 -21.86
CA PHE A 104 -2.19 13.05 -20.54
C PHE A 104 -3.18 11.91 -20.36
N ALA A 105 -2.74 10.85 -19.69
CA ALA A 105 -3.59 9.76 -19.25
C ALA A 105 -3.49 9.65 -17.73
N PHE A 106 -4.63 9.63 -17.06
CA PHE A 106 -4.74 9.40 -15.61
C PHE A 106 -5.59 8.18 -15.38
N ARG A 107 -5.02 7.18 -14.72
CA ARG A 107 -5.64 5.88 -14.50
C ARG A 107 -6.05 5.76 -13.03
N TYR A 108 -7.23 5.19 -12.85
CA TYR A 108 -7.82 4.94 -11.56
C TYR A 108 -8.36 3.51 -11.53
N SER A 109 -8.35 2.90 -10.36
CA SER A 109 -8.98 1.61 -10.12
C SER A 109 -9.89 1.72 -8.92
N LEU A 110 -11.06 1.08 -8.98
CA LEU A 110 -12.06 1.16 -7.93
C LEU A 110 -12.60 -0.22 -7.59
N THR A 111 -12.87 -0.45 -6.32
CA THR A 111 -13.64 -1.59 -5.85
C THR A 111 -14.44 -1.19 -4.60
N SER A 112 -15.27 -2.10 -4.12
CA SER A 112 -16.05 -1.89 -2.90
C SER A 112 -16.25 -3.19 -2.11
N THR A 113 -16.45 -3.05 -0.81
CA THR A 113 -16.81 -4.13 0.11
C THR A 113 -17.95 -3.68 1.03
N ARG A 114 -18.59 -4.62 1.74
CA ARG A 114 -19.71 -4.29 2.66
C ARG A 114 -19.31 -3.52 3.92
N ARG A 115 -18.03 -3.54 4.28
CA ARG A 115 -17.51 -2.86 5.47
C ARG A 115 -16.03 -2.63 5.29
N PHE A 116 -15.51 -1.64 5.99
CA PHE A 116 -14.07 -1.38 5.97
C PHE A 116 -13.29 -2.59 6.49
N ASP A 117 -12.34 -3.06 5.67
CA ASP A 117 -11.32 -4.05 6.03
C ASP A 117 -9.97 -3.56 5.49
N PRO A 118 -9.00 -3.21 6.38
CA PRO A 118 -7.66 -2.85 5.95
C PRO A 118 -7.03 -3.92 5.05
N ALA A 119 -7.19 -5.19 5.37
CA ALA A 119 -6.58 -6.27 4.59
C ALA A 119 -7.14 -6.32 3.15
N ALA A 120 -8.45 -6.11 2.98
CA ALA A 120 -9.06 -6.00 1.66
C ALA A 120 -8.52 -4.81 0.85
N CYS A 121 -8.28 -3.67 1.51
CA CYS A 121 -7.69 -2.48 0.89
C CYS A 121 -6.31 -2.76 0.29
N TYR A 122 -5.42 -3.42 1.04
CA TYR A 122 -4.09 -3.77 0.53
C TYR A 122 -4.14 -4.88 -0.51
N ARG A 123 -4.96 -5.93 -0.33
CA ARG A 123 -5.13 -6.97 -1.35
C ARG A 123 -5.58 -6.37 -2.68
N PHE A 124 -6.55 -5.46 -2.65
CA PHE A 124 -6.97 -4.73 -3.85
C PHE A 124 -5.81 -3.94 -4.47
N LYS A 125 -5.07 -3.17 -3.67
CA LYS A 125 -3.90 -2.42 -4.13
C LYS A 125 -2.85 -3.33 -4.79
N HIS A 126 -2.50 -4.45 -4.16
CA HIS A 126 -1.52 -5.40 -4.68
C HIS A 126 -2.00 -6.07 -5.97
N ALA A 127 -3.27 -6.50 -6.03
CA ALA A 127 -3.85 -7.06 -7.25
C ALA A 127 -3.81 -6.07 -8.43
N VAL A 128 -3.89 -4.77 -8.15
CA VAL A 128 -3.86 -3.71 -9.17
C VAL A 128 -2.44 -3.30 -9.56
N LEU A 129 -1.51 -3.17 -8.60
CA LEU A 129 -0.17 -2.61 -8.83
C LEU A 129 0.92 -3.67 -9.03
N SER A 130 0.69 -4.90 -8.59
CA SER A 130 1.69 -5.98 -8.59
C SER A 130 1.01 -7.36 -8.68
N PRO A 131 0.22 -7.62 -9.75
CA PRO A 131 -0.62 -8.83 -9.85
C PRO A 131 0.19 -10.13 -9.74
N GLU A 132 1.43 -10.14 -10.22
CA GLU A 132 2.34 -11.30 -10.17
C GLU A 132 2.76 -11.70 -8.75
N PHE A 133 2.67 -10.79 -7.79
CA PHE A 133 3.01 -11.02 -6.38
C PHE A 133 1.79 -11.24 -5.48
N ALA A 134 0.58 -11.21 -6.05
CA ALA A 134 -0.67 -11.32 -5.29
C ALA A 134 -0.95 -12.75 -4.75
N GLU A 135 -0.18 -13.76 -5.16
CA GLU A 135 -0.42 -15.18 -4.86
C GLU A 135 0.48 -15.79 -3.76
N VAL A 136 1.20 -14.96 -3.00
CA VAL A 136 2.03 -15.48 -1.89
C VAL A 136 1.14 -15.96 -0.74
N ASP A 137 1.30 -17.22 -0.30
CA ASP A 137 0.63 -17.75 0.89
C ASP A 137 1.25 -17.13 2.15
N LEU A 138 0.60 -16.07 2.60
CA LEU A 138 0.98 -15.24 3.73
C LEU A 138 -0.19 -15.14 4.71
N GLN A 139 0.09 -15.44 5.97
CA GLN A 139 -0.88 -15.38 7.06
C GLN A 139 -0.28 -14.66 8.26
N PRO A 140 -1.09 -14.03 9.11
CA PRO A 140 -2.52 -13.76 8.94
C PRO A 140 -2.79 -12.66 7.88
N ALA A 141 -4.06 -12.47 7.52
CA ALA A 141 -4.46 -11.54 6.44
C ALA A 141 -4.08 -10.05 6.68
N ASN A 142 -3.80 -9.66 7.92
CA ASN A 142 -3.31 -8.33 8.30
C ASN A 142 -1.78 -8.19 8.19
N VAL A 143 -1.08 -9.20 7.67
CA VAL A 143 0.30 -9.08 7.21
C VAL A 143 0.27 -9.13 5.68
N VAL A 144 0.84 -8.10 5.04
CA VAL A 144 0.81 -7.95 3.58
C VAL A 144 2.22 -7.83 3.02
N LEU A 145 2.42 -8.36 1.82
CA LEU A 145 3.69 -8.26 1.10
C LEU A 145 3.88 -6.83 0.58
N SER A 146 4.86 -6.10 1.09
CA SER A 146 5.19 -4.76 0.59
C SER A 146 6.16 -4.79 -0.60
N GLY A 147 6.96 -5.84 -0.74
CA GLY A 147 7.87 -5.99 -1.87
C GLY A 147 8.89 -7.10 -1.66
N VAL A 148 9.55 -7.47 -2.75
CA VAL A 148 10.60 -8.50 -2.78
C VAL A 148 11.81 -7.91 -3.48
N GLN A 149 13.00 -8.05 -2.88
CA GLN A 149 14.25 -7.62 -3.47
C GLN A 149 15.19 -8.84 -3.60
N LEU A 150 15.53 -9.21 -4.84
CA LEU A 150 16.55 -10.21 -5.09
C LEU A 150 17.94 -9.64 -4.78
N ARG A 151 18.82 -10.48 -4.26
CA ARG A 151 20.21 -10.16 -3.90
C ARG A 151 21.17 -10.87 -4.84
N ASP A 152 22.36 -10.29 -5.02
CA ASP A 152 23.40 -10.84 -5.90
C ASP A 152 23.90 -12.23 -5.46
N ASP A 153 23.77 -12.55 -4.17
CA ASP A 153 24.16 -13.83 -3.58
C ASP A 153 23.08 -14.91 -3.67
N GLY A 154 22.02 -14.66 -4.45
CA GLY A 154 20.90 -15.58 -4.70
C GLY A 154 19.85 -15.64 -3.60
N ALA A 155 19.99 -14.86 -2.52
CA ALA A 155 18.93 -14.69 -1.52
C ALA A 155 17.91 -13.62 -1.95
N ALA A 156 16.77 -13.57 -1.28
CA ALA A 156 15.75 -12.54 -1.48
C ALA A 156 15.36 -11.91 -0.13
N ASP A 157 15.24 -10.59 -0.09
CA ASP A 157 14.66 -9.87 1.02
C ASP A 157 13.16 -9.67 0.77
N VAL A 158 12.33 -10.37 1.55
CA VAL A 158 10.87 -10.28 1.50
C VAL A 158 10.41 -9.29 2.56
N ARG A 159 9.89 -8.14 2.10
CA ARG A 159 9.39 -7.08 2.97
C ARG A 159 7.90 -7.25 3.19
N LEU A 160 7.51 -7.40 4.44
CA LEU A 160 6.13 -7.58 4.88
C LEU A 160 5.74 -6.42 5.78
N LEU A 161 4.45 -6.11 5.83
CA LEU A 161 3.92 -5.04 6.65
C LEU A 161 2.71 -5.53 7.44
N GLU A 162 2.74 -5.35 8.75
CA GLU A 162 1.54 -5.48 9.58
C GLU A 162 0.67 -4.22 9.40
N ILE A 163 -0.61 -4.39 9.12
CA ILE A 163 -1.53 -3.28 8.76
C ILE A 163 -2.76 -3.20 9.67
N GLY A 164 -2.92 -4.13 10.60
CA GLY A 164 -4.07 -4.23 11.52
C GLY A 164 -3.80 -3.67 12.92
N GLY A 165 -2.58 -3.23 13.22
CA GLY A 165 -2.19 -2.75 14.54
C GLY A 165 -2.12 -3.86 15.59
N GLN A 166 -1.80 -5.09 15.17
CA GLN A 166 -1.80 -6.27 16.04
C GLN A 166 -0.38 -6.81 16.29
N THR A 167 -0.20 -7.49 17.42
CA THR A 167 0.97 -8.33 17.69
C THR A 167 0.61 -9.77 17.36
N GLY A 168 1.55 -10.54 16.79
CA GLY A 168 1.31 -11.94 16.51
C GLY A 168 2.49 -12.67 15.90
N VAL A 169 2.19 -13.83 15.32
CA VAL A 169 3.12 -14.64 14.53
C VAL A 169 2.54 -14.76 13.13
N GLY A 170 3.35 -14.38 12.14
CA GLY A 170 3.03 -14.55 10.73
C GLY A 170 3.68 -15.82 10.19
N ARG A 171 3.09 -16.38 9.14
CA ARG A 171 3.62 -17.50 8.38
C ARG A 171 3.71 -17.09 6.91
N LEU A 172 4.89 -17.27 6.33
CA LEU A 172 5.16 -17.09 4.91
C LEU A 172 5.54 -18.44 4.32
N ALA A 173 4.72 -18.99 3.42
CA ALA A 173 5.13 -20.11 2.59
C ALA A 173 5.86 -19.59 1.35
N TRP A 174 7.01 -20.17 1.06
CA TRP A 174 7.84 -19.79 -0.07
C TRP A 174 8.50 -21.04 -0.68
N PRO A 175 8.30 -21.31 -1.98
CA PRO A 175 8.80 -22.53 -2.61
C PRO A 175 10.30 -22.76 -2.39
N PHE A 176 10.66 -23.97 -1.95
CA PHE A 176 12.04 -24.44 -1.81
C PHE A 176 12.92 -23.61 -0.86
N VAL A 177 12.34 -22.92 0.11
CA VAL A 177 13.11 -22.18 1.13
C VAL A 177 13.98 -23.14 1.96
N ARG A 178 15.24 -22.77 2.16
CA ARG A 178 16.24 -23.56 2.91
C ARG A 178 16.76 -22.83 4.12
N GLU A 179 16.96 -21.53 3.98
CA GLU A 179 17.34 -20.66 5.08
C GLU A 179 16.42 -19.46 5.12
N ALA A 180 16.09 -19.04 6.34
CA ALA A 180 15.35 -17.81 6.58
C ALA A 180 15.92 -17.06 7.78
N ARG A 181 16.00 -15.74 7.65
CA ARG A 181 16.52 -14.85 8.69
C ARG A 181 15.60 -13.65 8.81
N LEU A 182 15.26 -13.29 10.04
CA LEU A 182 14.70 -11.98 10.33
C LEU A 182 15.85 -10.99 10.32
N THR A 183 15.74 -9.93 9.53
CA THR A 183 16.75 -8.87 9.47
C THR A 183 16.11 -7.50 9.71
N ASP A 184 16.94 -6.52 10.04
CA ASP A 184 16.53 -5.13 9.85
C ASP A 184 16.63 -4.74 8.36
N LEU A 185 16.24 -3.49 8.04
CA LEU A 185 16.30 -2.97 6.66
C LEU A 185 17.72 -2.75 6.15
N ALA A 186 18.73 -2.70 7.03
CA ALA A 186 20.13 -2.62 6.67
C ALA A 186 20.74 -4.01 6.38
N GLY A 187 19.94 -5.08 6.53
CA GLY A 187 20.37 -6.46 6.32
C GLY A 187 21.10 -7.07 7.52
N ARG A 188 21.13 -6.42 8.68
CA ARG A 188 21.67 -7.03 9.89
C ARG A 188 20.71 -8.12 10.37
N ILE A 189 21.27 -9.30 10.63
CA ILE A 189 20.51 -10.43 11.15
C ILE A 189 20.09 -10.15 12.60
N LEU A 190 18.78 -10.22 12.84
CA LEU A 190 18.16 -10.10 14.15
C LEU A 190 17.89 -11.47 14.74
N ASN A 191 17.41 -12.41 13.91
CA ASN A 191 17.15 -13.78 14.32
C ASN A 191 17.27 -14.75 13.13
N VAL A 192 17.64 -16.00 13.40
CA VAL A 192 17.50 -17.09 12.42
C VAL A 192 16.13 -17.71 12.61
N LEU A 193 15.38 -17.87 11.53
CA LEU A 193 14.02 -18.40 11.59
C LEU A 193 14.04 -19.88 11.16
N PRO A 194 13.38 -20.78 11.91
CA PRO A 194 13.25 -22.16 11.49
C PRO A 194 12.42 -22.25 10.20
N VAL A 195 12.79 -23.20 9.35
CA VAL A 195 12.10 -23.49 8.10
C VAL A 195 11.41 -24.84 8.24
N GLU A 196 10.10 -24.87 8.05
CA GLU A 196 9.29 -26.09 8.13
C GLU A 196 8.37 -26.18 6.92
N ALA A 197 8.45 -27.29 6.16
CA ALA A 197 7.59 -27.56 5.00
C ALA A 197 7.49 -26.38 4.01
N ASP A 198 8.64 -25.85 3.58
CA ASP A 198 8.76 -24.68 2.69
C ASP A 198 8.05 -23.42 3.22
N ALA A 199 7.98 -23.27 4.54
CA ALA A 199 7.43 -22.09 5.18
C ALA A 199 8.28 -21.62 6.36
N VAL A 200 8.09 -20.35 6.69
CA VAL A 200 8.82 -19.63 7.73
C VAL A 200 7.81 -18.92 8.61
N GLU A 201 7.94 -19.10 9.92
CA GLU A 201 7.22 -18.30 10.90
C GLU A 201 8.08 -17.14 11.42
N PHE A 202 7.45 -15.99 11.66
CA PHE A 202 8.13 -14.80 12.16
C PHE A 202 7.20 -14.02 13.10
N PRO A 203 7.73 -13.48 14.21
CA PRO A 203 6.96 -12.59 15.07
C PRO A 203 6.76 -11.23 14.40
N PHE A 204 5.66 -10.56 14.72
CA PHE A 204 5.43 -9.17 14.35
C PHE A 204 4.77 -8.37 15.47
N ALA A 205 5.05 -7.08 15.50
CA ALA A 205 4.41 -6.06 16.34
C ALA A 205 3.41 -5.21 15.54
N PRO A 206 2.57 -4.41 16.23
CA PRO A 206 1.61 -3.51 15.59
C PRO A 206 2.29 -2.58 14.60
N TYR A 207 1.79 -2.55 13.38
CA TYR A 207 2.29 -1.71 12.28
C TYR A 207 3.77 -1.92 11.93
N GLN A 208 4.35 -3.07 12.29
CA GLN A 208 5.76 -3.34 12.05
C GLN A 208 6.01 -3.60 10.56
N LEU A 209 7.07 -2.98 10.03
CA LEU A 209 7.71 -3.40 8.79
C LEU A 209 8.68 -4.54 9.12
N ILE A 210 8.42 -5.72 8.55
CA ILE A 210 9.18 -6.95 8.76
C ILE A 210 10.02 -7.23 7.52
N ASN A 211 11.29 -7.61 7.68
CA ASN A 211 12.12 -8.09 6.59
C ASN A 211 12.54 -9.53 6.86
N VAL A 212 12.04 -10.45 6.04
CA VAL A 212 12.44 -11.86 6.05
C VAL A 212 13.38 -12.08 4.87
N GLN A 213 14.65 -12.27 5.16
CA GLN A 213 15.60 -12.75 4.15
C GLN A 213 15.42 -14.24 3.98
N ILE A 214 15.24 -14.70 2.75
CA ILE A 214 15.10 -16.11 2.40
C ILE A 214 16.17 -16.52 1.39
N ARG A 215 16.65 -17.76 1.51
CA ARG A 215 17.48 -18.41 0.49
C ARG A 215 16.78 -19.69 0.07
N THR A 216 16.59 -19.84 -1.24
CA THR A 216 15.98 -21.03 -1.83
C THR A 216 17.05 -22.01 -2.30
N GLN A 217 16.66 -23.27 -2.51
CA GLN A 217 17.53 -24.23 -3.17
C GLN A 217 17.85 -23.75 -4.60
N GLU A 218 19.10 -23.85 -5.05
CA GLU A 218 19.52 -23.42 -6.38
C GLU A 218 18.74 -24.16 -7.48
N TRP A 219 17.84 -23.45 -8.16
CA TRP A 219 17.20 -23.89 -9.41
C TRP A 219 17.29 -22.83 -10.52
N TRP A 220 17.54 -21.56 -10.18
CA TRP A 220 17.46 -20.44 -11.13
C TRP A 220 18.68 -20.32 -12.06
N ALA A 221 19.83 -20.91 -11.72
CA ALA A 221 21.04 -20.82 -12.53
C ALA A 221 21.00 -21.63 -13.84
N THR A 222 20.04 -22.55 -14.01
CA THR A 222 20.02 -23.46 -15.18
C THR A 222 18.92 -23.18 -16.20
N SER A 223 17.92 -22.34 -15.90
CA SER A 223 16.82 -22.05 -16.84
C SER A 223 17.08 -20.87 -17.78
N THR A 224 17.91 -19.90 -17.40
CA THR A 224 18.23 -18.74 -18.24
C THR A 224 19.32 -19.02 -19.28
N GLU A 225 20.23 -19.97 -19.04
CA GLU A 225 21.28 -20.33 -20.02
C GLU A 225 20.77 -21.18 -21.20
N ARG A 226 19.61 -21.84 -21.09
CA ARG A 226 19.10 -22.70 -22.18
C ARG A 226 18.35 -21.98 -23.30
N SER A 227 18.14 -20.66 -23.22
CA SER A 227 17.44 -19.91 -24.27
C SER A 227 18.33 -19.13 -25.24
N VAL A 228 19.66 -19.13 -25.05
CA VAL A 228 20.58 -18.31 -25.88
C VAL A 228 21.38 -19.15 -26.92
N HIS A 229 21.33 -20.48 -26.88
CA HIS A 229 22.13 -21.35 -27.78
C HIS A 229 21.34 -22.42 -28.53
N GLY A 230 20.15 -22.08 -29.02
CA GLY A 230 19.26 -23.03 -29.70
C GLY A 230 18.60 -22.53 -30.98
N GLN A 231 19.32 -21.83 -31.87
CA GLN A 231 18.97 -21.77 -33.30
C GLN A 231 20.27 -21.77 -34.13
N VAL A 232 20.56 -22.93 -34.73
CA VAL A 232 21.33 -23.09 -35.97
C VAL A 232 20.31 -23.36 -37.07
#